data_AF-A0A1B1DXI2-F1
#
_entry.id   AF-A0A1B1DXI2-F1
#
_cell.length_a   1.000
_cell.length_b   1.000
_cell.length_c   1.000
_cell.angle_alpha   90.00
_cell.angle_beta   90.00
_cell.angle_gamma   90.00
#
_symmetry.space_group_name_H-M   'P 1'
#
loop_
_entity.id
_entity.type
_entity.pdbx_description
1 polymer ?
#
loop_
_entity_poly.entity_id
_entity_poly.type
_entity_poly.pdbx_seq_one_letter_code
_entity_poly.pdbx_strand_id
1 'polypeptide(L)'
;MIVGKNFWDEEKDAPILKRNGNYINKENCEYVCKRAEHFYKIMLSYIKEDINVEIREDCNDKEILRIIKLDAERTFNKEENRSLLIEVLQSIYPITNDYHQGISFISSFLLLFLEPREVVKIITGLHRYYLPGYFKAMPKAYVRDSRVFLSILNHFHPNLYEHIKNLITPEAFVSKWFIGLNVHVLTFESLMLFFEHLLKEGEIFLFKYSIALCRTLEQEIMNTNDVSKLLALLRLDQKLFPNDYKKSDAQKIGDFFLNIIEASLKVDMTNIDLDKLREEACEQMRLEEERRKQIEMERLLTDDEIIFSDEEEEEDDLDDDDKGDSDVTRSEKGNKSDHEDTLEKSLHVEINKLQLDEANKVKPEDAKEKAISSGEAQKSENKDMEKRECEEADCI
;
A
#
# COMPACT_ATOMS: atom_id res chain seq x y z
N MET A 1 3.20 -27.07 -5.16
CA MET A 1 3.77 -25.75 -5.54
C MET A 1 3.57 -25.50 -7.05
N ILE A 2 3.59 -24.25 -7.51
CA ILE A 2 3.32 -23.87 -8.90
C ILE A 2 4.51 -24.10 -9.84
N VAL A 3 5.74 -23.85 -9.39
CA VAL A 3 6.92 -24.03 -10.25
C VAL A 3 7.20 -25.52 -10.45
N GLY A 4 6.61 -26.08 -11.51
CA GLY A 4 6.74 -27.47 -11.93
C GLY A 4 7.39 -27.63 -13.32
N LYS A 5 7.31 -28.84 -13.87
CA LYS A 5 8.03 -29.21 -15.11
C LYS A 5 7.64 -28.39 -16.35
N ASN A 6 6.37 -27.99 -16.44
CA ASN A 6 5.84 -27.22 -17.58
C ASN A 6 5.66 -25.72 -17.28
N PHE A 7 5.92 -25.29 -16.04
CA PHE A 7 5.71 -23.91 -15.60
C PHE A 7 6.40 -22.89 -16.53
N TRP A 8 7.62 -23.18 -16.96
CA TRP A 8 8.42 -22.29 -17.79
C TRP A 8 7.91 -22.13 -19.23
N ASP A 9 7.11 -23.08 -19.71
CA ASP A 9 6.49 -22.99 -21.04
C ASP A 9 5.12 -22.30 -20.95
N GLU A 10 4.43 -22.49 -19.82
CA GLU A 10 3.04 -22.14 -19.61
C GLU A 10 2.81 -20.77 -18.95
N GLU A 11 3.77 -20.34 -18.11
CA GLU A 11 3.66 -19.13 -17.27
C GLU A 11 4.78 -18.12 -17.54
N LYS A 12 5.55 -18.27 -18.62
CA LYS A 12 6.71 -17.40 -18.92
C LYS A 12 6.40 -15.89 -18.92
N ASP A 13 5.19 -15.52 -19.34
CA ASP A 13 4.72 -14.13 -19.45
C ASP A 13 3.74 -13.78 -18.33
N ALA A 14 3.61 -14.62 -17.31
CA ALA A 14 2.68 -14.41 -16.20
C ALA A 14 3.01 -13.12 -15.45
N PRO A 15 2.00 -12.30 -15.09
CA PRO A 15 2.24 -11.04 -14.39
C PRO A 15 3.04 -11.17 -13.08
N ILE A 16 2.93 -12.30 -12.38
CA ILE A 16 3.72 -12.57 -11.17
C ILE A 16 5.23 -12.58 -11.42
N LEU A 17 5.68 -12.95 -12.62
CA LEU A 17 7.11 -13.06 -12.96
C LEU A 17 7.76 -11.73 -13.37
N LYS A 18 7.02 -10.60 -13.37
CA LYS A 18 7.53 -9.27 -13.76
C LYS A 18 8.82 -8.88 -13.03
N ARG A 19 8.95 -9.28 -11.76
CA ARG A 19 10.12 -9.03 -10.89
C ARG A 19 11.08 -10.20 -10.77
N ASN A 20 10.91 -11.28 -11.54
CA ASN A 20 11.79 -12.43 -11.46
C ASN A 20 13.24 -12.06 -11.83
N GLY A 21 13.44 -11.26 -12.88
CA GLY A 21 14.79 -10.87 -13.31
C GLY A 21 15.70 -12.06 -13.65
N ASN A 22 15.11 -13.19 -14.06
CA ASN A 22 15.78 -14.48 -14.27
C ASN A 22 16.43 -15.09 -13.01
N TYR A 23 16.05 -14.63 -11.81
CA TYR A 23 16.53 -15.19 -10.54
C TYR A 23 16.12 -16.65 -10.36
N ILE A 24 14.84 -16.97 -10.53
CA ILE A 24 14.39 -18.36 -10.66
C ILE A 24 14.20 -18.72 -12.14
N ASN A 25 14.74 -19.87 -12.53
CA ASN A 25 14.67 -20.42 -13.87
C ASN A 25 14.68 -21.97 -13.82
N LYS A 26 14.62 -22.61 -14.99
CA LYS A 26 14.55 -24.07 -15.12
C LYS A 26 15.74 -24.82 -14.52
N GLU A 27 16.90 -24.17 -14.43
CA GLU A 27 18.14 -24.80 -13.96
C GLU A 27 18.28 -24.74 -12.43
N ASN A 28 17.77 -23.67 -11.81
CA ASN A 28 17.95 -23.42 -10.37
C ASN A 28 16.66 -23.49 -9.53
N CYS A 29 15.50 -23.77 -10.13
CA CYS A 29 14.22 -23.76 -9.42
C CYS A 29 14.21 -24.65 -8.18
N GLU A 30 14.77 -25.86 -8.26
CA GLU A 30 14.81 -26.79 -7.13
C GLU A 30 15.60 -26.21 -5.94
N TYR A 31 16.70 -25.50 -6.21
CA TYR A 31 17.48 -24.84 -5.17
C TYR A 31 16.71 -23.68 -4.52
N VAL A 32 16.05 -22.86 -5.33
CA VAL A 32 15.26 -21.72 -4.83
C VAL A 32 14.06 -22.20 -4.01
N CYS A 33 13.36 -23.26 -4.46
CA CYS A 33 12.28 -23.87 -3.69
C CYS A 33 12.78 -24.42 -2.34
N LYS A 34 13.90 -25.15 -2.32
CA LYS A 34 14.53 -25.64 -1.07
C LYS A 34 14.88 -24.50 -0.11
N ARG A 35 15.30 -23.35 -0.62
CA ARG A 35 15.53 -22.16 0.20
C ARG A 35 14.22 -21.66 0.82
N ALA A 36 13.16 -21.53 0.02
CA ALA A 36 11.85 -21.09 0.47
C ALA A 36 11.20 -22.03 1.50
N GLU A 37 11.41 -23.35 1.40
CA GLU A 37 10.90 -24.35 2.36
C GLU A 37 11.28 -24.03 3.83
N HIS A 38 12.36 -23.28 4.03
CA HIS A 38 12.80 -22.87 5.37
C HIS A 38 11.98 -21.70 5.94
N PHE A 39 11.17 -21.00 5.15
CA PHE A 39 10.44 -19.81 5.59
C PHE A 39 9.53 -20.08 6.79
N TYR A 40 8.71 -21.13 6.73
CA TYR A 40 7.84 -21.47 7.87
C TYR A 40 8.65 -21.89 9.10
N LYS A 41 9.76 -22.61 8.91
CA LYS A 41 10.67 -22.97 10.01
C LYS A 41 11.32 -21.74 10.65
N ILE A 42 11.71 -20.75 9.84
CA ILE A 42 12.22 -19.46 10.34
C ILE A 42 11.13 -18.83 11.21
N MET A 43 9.92 -18.65 10.69
CA MET A 43 8.80 -18.07 11.43
C MET A 43 8.54 -18.80 12.76
N LEU A 44 8.45 -20.14 12.73
CA LEU A 44 8.25 -20.97 13.91
C LEU A 44 9.31 -20.79 15.01
N SER A 45 10.51 -20.33 14.65
CA SER A 45 11.56 -20.07 15.63
C SER A 45 11.32 -18.78 16.44
N TYR A 46 10.39 -17.92 16.00
CA TYR A 46 10.11 -16.61 16.60
C TYR A 46 8.65 -16.44 17.04
N ILE A 47 7.70 -17.24 16.53
CA ILE A 47 6.32 -17.25 17.02
C ILE A 47 6.13 -18.26 18.16
N LYS A 48 5.14 -18.00 19.03
CA LYS A 48 4.96 -18.74 20.28
C LYS A 48 4.26 -20.10 20.11
N GLU A 49 3.60 -20.34 18.98
CA GLU A 49 2.72 -21.49 18.77
C GLU A 49 2.83 -22.02 17.33
N ASP A 50 2.70 -23.35 17.18
CA ASP A 50 2.59 -23.96 15.86
C ASP A 50 1.21 -23.71 15.25
N ILE A 51 1.20 -23.41 13.97
CA ILE A 51 0.00 -23.04 13.23
C ILE A 51 -0.53 -24.29 12.53
N ASN A 52 -1.61 -24.85 13.07
CA ASN A 52 -2.35 -25.90 12.37
C ASN A 52 -3.41 -25.28 11.47
N VAL A 53 -3.40 -25.67 10.20
CA VAL A 53 -4.32 -25.20 9.17
C VAL A 53 -4.86 -26.37 8.37
N GLU A 54 -6.11 -26.21 7.96
CA GLU A 54 -6.81 -27.09 7.04
C GLU A 54 -7.01 -26.33 5.73
N ILE A 55 -6.89 -27.05 4.61
CA ILE A 55 -7.22 -26.52 3.31
C ILE A 55 -8.73 -26.67 3.12
N ARG A 56 -9.39 -25.58 2.72
CA ARG A 56 -10.83 -25.50 2.53
C ARG A 56 -11.14 -25.08 1.10
N GLU A 57 -12.15 -25.71 0.53
CA GLU A 57 -12.58 -25.47 -0.85
C GLU A 57 -13.81 -24.55 -0.93
N ASP A 58 -14.42 -24.20 0.21
CA ASP A 58 -15.67 -23.45 0.26
C ASP A 58 -15.50 -22.06 0.90
N CYS A 59 -15.82 -21.04 0.10
CA CYS A 59 -16.04 -19.68 0.59
C CYS A 59 -17.54 -19.39 0.48
N ASN A 60 -18.20 -19.20 1.62
CA ASN A 60 -19.65 -18.93 1.66
C ASN A 60 -20.01 -17.53 1.13
N ASP A 61 -19.03 -16.63 1.04
CA ASP A 61 -19.21 -15.29 0.53
C ASP A 61 -18.96 -15.23 -0.99
N LYS A 62 -20.04 -14.99 -1.74
CA LYS A 62 -20.00 -14.95 -3.21
C LYS A 62 -19.23 -13.76 -3.76
N GLU A 63 -19.24 -12.62 -3.06
CA GLU A 63 -18.56 -11.41 -3.52
C GLU A 63 -17.06 -11.54 -3.30
N ILE A 64 -16.64 -12.02 -2.12
CA ILE A 64 -15.24 -12.31 -1.86
C ILE A 64 -14.70 -13.39 -2.81
N LEU A 65 -15.47 -14.44 -3.07
CA LEU A 65 -15.08 -15.46 -4.05
C LEU A 65 -14.89 -14.88 -5.45
N ARG A 66 -15.70 -13.90 -5.86
CA ARG A 66 -15.53 -13.20 -7.14
C ARG A 66 -14.22 -12.40 -7.18
N ILE A 67 -13.89 -11.69 -6.11
CA ILE A 67 -12.64 -10.93 -6.00
C ILE A 67 -11.44 -11.88 -6.07
N ILE A 68 -11.45 -12.98 -5.30
CA ILE A 68 -10.40 -14.00 -5.30
C ILE A 68 -10.16 -14.56 -6.71
N LYS A 69 -11.23 -14.86 -7.46
CA LYS A 69 -11.13 -15.36 -8.84
C LYS A 69 -10.48 -14.33 -9.77
N LEU A 70 -10.91 -13.07 -9.71
CA LEU A 70 -10.33 -11.99 -10.51
C LEU A 70 -8.84 -11.78 -10.19
N ASP A 71 -8.45 -11.87 -8.93
CA ASP A 71 -7.05 -11.78 -8.54
C ASP A 71 -6.22 -12.94 -9.09
N ALA A 72 -6.76 -14.16 -9.09
CA ALA A 72 -6.09 -15.31 -9.67
C ALA A 72 -5.92 -15.17 -11.20
N GLU A 73 -6.96 -14.73 -11.91
CA GLU A 73 -6.92 -14.47 -13.35
C GLU A 73 -5.87 -13.43 -13.73
N ARG A 74 -5.70 -12.39 -12.92
CA ARG A 74 -4.70 -11.32 -13.11
C ARG A 74 -3.28 -11.76 -12.78
N THR A 75 -3.09 -12.90 -12.11
CA THR A 75 -1.80 -13.32 -11.55
C THR A 75 -1.16 -14.45 -12.34
N PHE A 76 -1.93 -15.47 -12.70
CA PHE A 76 -1.48 -16.66 -13.43
C PHE A 76 -2.20 -16.81 -14.77
N ASN A 77 -1.55 -17.42 -15.75
CA ASN A 77 -2.13 -17.67 -17.07
C ASN A 77 -2.92 -18.98 -17.10
N LYS A 78 -2.47 -20.03 -16.41
CA LYS A 78 -3.09 -21.36 -16.43
C LYS A 78 -4.21 -21.53 -15.43
N GLU A 79 -5.25 -22.24 -15.83
CA GLU A 79 -6.40 -22.55 -14.98
C GLU A 79 -6.01 -23.38 -13.76
N GLU A 80 -5.07 -24.31 -13.90
CA GLU A 80 -4.60 -25.15 -12.80
C GLU A 80 -3.92 -24.31 -11.71
N ASN A 81 -3.08 -23.35 -12.10
CA ASN A 81 -2.40 -22.45 -11.17
C ASN A 81 -3.37 -21.43 -10.53
N ARG A 82 -4.35 -20.96 -11.31
CA ARG A 82 -5.45 -20.12 -10.80
C ARG A 82 -6.26 -20.86 -9.74
N SER A 83 -6.67 -22.10 -10.02
CA SER A 83 -7.41 -22.94 -9.09
C SER A 83 -6.64 -23.16 -7.79
N LEU A 84 -5.32 -23.40 -7.87
CA LEU A 84 -4.48 -23.56 -6.68
C LEU A 84 -4.41 -22.29 -5.82
N LEU A 85 -4.29 -21.11 -6.45
CA LEU A 85 -4.33 -19.84 -5.72
C LEU A 85 -5.71 -19.60 -5.11
N ILE A 86 -6.79 -19.88 -5.84
CA ILE A 86 -8.16 -19.76 -5.34
C ILE A 86 -8.35 -20.63 -4.08
N GLU A 87 -7.95 -21.90 -4.13
CA GLU A 87 -8.01 -22.84 -2.99
C GLU A 87 -7.27 -22.31 -1.75
N VAL A 88 -6.05 -21.77 -1.94
CA VAL A 88 -5.27 -21.16 -0.85
C VAL A 88 -5.97 -19.93 -0.28
N LEU A 89 -6.49 -19.04 -1.11
CA LEU A 89 -7.15 -17.81 -0.66
C LEU A 89 -8.48 -18.10 0.04
N GLN A 90 -9.24 -19.09 -0.43
CA GLN A 90 -10.44 -19.58 0.25
C GLN A 90 -10.11 -20.17 1.63
N SER A 91 -8.97 -20.85 1.76
CA SER A 91 -8.51 -21.38 3.05
C SER A 91 -8.08 -20.28 4.02
N ILE A 92 -7.56 -19.16 3.52
CA ILE A 92 -7.11 -18.02 4.33
C ILE A 92 -8.27 -17.14 4.78
N TYR A 93 -9.28 -16.93 3.94
CA TYR A 93 -10.37 -15.98 4.23
C TYR A 93 -11.07 -16.19 5.59
N PRO A 94 -11.43 -17.43 6.01
CA PRO A 94 -12.01 -17.67 7.33
C PRO A 94 -11.05 -17.36 8.49
N ILE A 95 -9.74 -17.37 8.24
CA ILE A 95 -8.71 -17.09 9.24
C ILE A 95 -8.56 -15.59 9.44
N THR A 96 -8.58 -14.82 8.34
CA THR A 96 -8.47 -13.36 8.38
C THR A 96 -9.80 -12.68 8.70
N ASN A 97 -10.92 -13.39 8.56
CA ASN A 97 -12.30 -12.90 8.74
C ASN A 97 -12.60 -11.64 7.92
N ASP A 98 -11.87 -11.46 6.82
CA ASP A 98 -11.93 -10.35 5.89
C ASP A 98 -10.96 -10.63 4.74
N TYR A 99 -11.00 -9.83 3.67
CA TYR A 99 -10.10 -9.99 2.53
C TYR A 99 -9.49 -8.66 2.09
N HIS A 100 -8.17 -8.66 1.93
CA HIS A 100 -7.44 -7.60 1.26
C HIS A 100 -6.60 -8.19 0.13
N GLN A 101 -6.56 -7.53 -1.03
CA GLN A 101 -5.87 -8.00 -2.24
C GLN A 101 -4.38 -8.32 -2.01
N GLY A 102 -3.75 -7.65 -1.05
CA GLY A 102 -2.38 -7.93 -0.61
C GLY A 102 -2.14 -9.40 -0.26
N ILE A 103 -3.14 -10.11 0.29
CA ILE A 103 -3.05 -11.55 0.57
C ILE A 103 -2.79 -12.34 -0.71
N SER A 104 -3.46 -11.99 -1.81
CA SER A 104 -3.27 -12.65 -3.11
C SER A 104 -1.87 -12.45 -3.66
N PHE A 105 -1.33 -11.22 -3.56
CA PHE A 105 0.04 -10.94 -4.00
C PHE A 105 1.06 -11.78 -3.23
N ILE A 106 0.93 -11.86 -1.90
CA ILE A 106 1.85 -12.63 -1.07
C ILE A 106 1.68 -14.14 -1.33
N SER A 107 0.45 -14.62 -1.35
CA SER A 107 0.14 -16.04 -1.52
C SER A 107 0.59 -16.56 -2.88
N SER A 108 0.40 -15.78 -3.94
CA SER A 108 0.85 -16.15 -5.28
C SER A 108 2.37 -16.23 -5.40
N PHE A 109 3.11 -15.29 -4.81
CA PHE A 109 4.56 -15.36 -4.74
C PHE A 109 5.04 -16.60 -3.98
N LEU A 110 4.49 -16.85 -2.78
CA LEU A 110 4.87 -18.00 -1.97
C LEU A 110 4.51 -19.34 -2.64
N LEU A 111 3.36 -19.41 -3.33
CA LEU A 111 2.91 -20.59 -4.06
C LEU A 111 3.84 -20.99 -5.22
N LEU A 112 4.67 -20.08 -5.72
CA LEU A 112 5.73 -20.44 -6.68
C LEU A 112 6.65 -21.50 -6.09
N PHE A 113 6.96 -21.42 -4.79
CA PHE A 113 8.02 -22.19 -4.16
C PHE A 113 7.52 -23.20 -3.13
N LEU A 114 6.31 -23.00 -2.60
CA LEU A 114 5.78 -23.74 -1.45
C LEU A 114 4.50 -24.49 -1.79
N GLU A 115 4.23 -25.54 -1.01
CA GLU A 115 2.95 -26.23 -1.05
C GLU A 115 1.84 -25.38 -0.43
N PRO A 116 0.59 -25.50 -0.90
CA PRO A 116 -0.56 -24.72 -0.42
C PRO A 116 -0.65 -24.61 1.10
N ARG A 117 -0.49 -25.74 1.81
CA ARG A 117 -0.57 -25.80 3.27
C ARG A 117 0.48 -24.92 3.96
N GLU A 118 1.70 -24.87 3.44
CA GLU A 118 2.76 -24.04 4.01
C GLU A 118 2.51 -22.55 3.74
N VAL A 119 1.93 -22.22 2.58
CA VAL A 119 1.50 -20.84 2.27
C VAL A 119 0.43 -20.37 3.26
N VAL A 120 -0.61 -21.17 3.48
CA VAL A 120 -1.68 -20.83 4.44
C VAL A 120 -1.12 -20.63 5.85
N LYS A 121 -0.17 -21.46 6.29
CA LYS A 121 0.51 -21.28 7.59
C LYS A 121 1.28 -19.98 7.67
N ILE A 122 2.08 -19.64 6.65
CA ILE A 122 2.86 -18.41 6.63
C ILE A 122 1.95 -17.19 6.64
N ILE A 123 0.90 -17.17 5.81
CA ILE A 123 -0.06 -16.06 5.81
C ILE A 123 -0.79 -15.95 7.15
N THR A 124 -1.18 -17.08 7.75
CA THR A 124 -1.79 -17.10 9.09
C THR A 124 -0.87 -16.53 10.14
N GLY A 125 0.42 -16.88 10.10
CA GLY A 125 1.42 -16.36 11.03
C GLY A 125 1.67 -14.87 10.86
N LEU A 126 1.78 -14.41 9.61
CA LEU A 126 1.83 -12.98 9.28
C LEU A 126 0.60 -12.25 9.84
N HIS A 127 -0.60 -12.77 9.61
CA HIS A 127 -1.84 -12.13 10.06
C HIS A 127 -1.98 -12.09 11.59
N ARG A 128 -1.64 -13.17 12.29
CA ARG A 128 -1.87 -13.29 13.74
C ARG A 128 -0.78 -12.67 14.59
N TYR A 129 0.48 -12.79 14.19
CA TYR A 129 1.62 -12.45 15.07
C TYR A 129 2.41 -11.23 14.63
N TYR A 130 2.50 -10.96 13.32
CA TYR A 130 3.37 -9.88 12.82
C TYR A 130 2.59 -8.65 12.35
N LEU A 131 1.44 -8.86 11.69
CA LEU A 131 0.69 -7.83 10.98
C LEU A 131 -0.82 -7.90 11.32
N PRO A 132 -1.20 -7.90 12.62
CA PRO A 132 -2.60 -7.95 13.01
C PRO A 132 -3.35 -6.73 12.46
N GLY A 133 -4.47 -7.01 11.78
CA GLY A 133 -5.34 -5.98 11.19
C GLY A 133 -4.88 -5.40 9.85
N TYR A 134 -3.75 -5.84 9.27
CA TYR A 134 -3.25 -5.31 7.99
C TYR A 134 -4.02 -5.83 6.78
N PHE A 135 -4.55 -7.04 6.85
CA PHE A 135 -5.20 -7.72 5.71
C PHE A 135 -6.73 -7.64 5.75
N LYS A 136 -7.26 -6.59 6.38
CA LYS A 136 -8.68 -6.25 6.40
C LYS A 136 -9.04 -5.40 5.17
N ALA A 137 -10.29 -5.42 4.73
CA ALA A 137 -10.78 -4.57 3.64
C ALA A 137 -10.61 -3.08 3.97
N MET A 138 -10.78 -2.70 5.25
CA MET A 138 -10.42 -1.39 5.78
C MET A 138 -9.26 -1.53 6.78
N PRO A 139 -7.99 -1.49 6.32
CA PRO A 139 -6.85 -1.88 7.14
C PRO A 139 -6.36 -0.73 8.04
N LYS A 140 -7.14 -0.39 9.08
CA LYS A 140 -6.83 0.70 10.03
C LYS A 140 -5.43 0.57 10.66
N ALA A 141 -5.00 -0.67 10.97
CA ALA A 141 -3.69 -0.94 11.54
C ALA A 141 -2.54 -0.56 10.59
N TYR A 142 -2.71 -0.82 9.29
CA TYR A 142 -1.76 -0.37 8.26
C TYR A 142 -1.74 1.15 8.14
N VAL A 143 -2.92 1.79 8.10
CA VAL A 143 -3.02 3.26 7.99
C VAL A 143 -2.29 3.92 9.16
N ARG A 144 -2.53 3.44 10.38
CA ARG A 144 -1.80 3.86 11.59
C ARG A 144 -0.29 3.69 11.40
N ASP A 145 0.15 2.49 11.03
CA ASP A 145 1.59 2.20 10.93
C ASP A 145 2.26 2.94 9.76
N SER A 146 1.51 3.39 8.75
CA SER A 146 2.02 4.29 7.71
C SER A 146 2.37 5.68 8.26
N ARG A 147 1.61 6.18 9.25
CA ARG A 147 1.90 7.43 9.97
C ARG A 147 3.04 7.24 10.97
N VAL A 148 3.05 6.12 11.68
CA VAL A 148 4.17 5.73 12.56
C VAL A 148 5.47 5.69 11.78
N PHE A 149 5.47 5.12 10.57
CA PHE A 149 6.63 5.15 9.69
C PHE A 149 7.14 6.57 9.43
N LEU A 150 6.27 7.54 9.12
CA LEU A 150 6.70 8.92 8.93
C LEU A 150 7.28 9.55 10.21
N SER A 151 6.69 9.27 11.38
CA SER A 151 7.24 9.73 12.66
C SER A 151 8.64 9.15 12.91
N ILE A 152 8.86 7.88 12.57
CA ILE A 152 10.18 7.26 12.66
C ILE A 152 11.14 7.87 11.62
N LEU A 153 10.68 8.11 10.39
CA LEU A 153 11.48 8.76 9.36
C LEU A 153 11.91 10.17 9.81
N ASN A 154 11.03 10.91 10.49
CA ASN A 154 11.38 12.21 11.07
C ASN A 154 12.49 12.10 12.12
N HIS A 155 12.47 11.04 12.94
CA HIS A 155 13.50 10.78 13.93
C HIS A 155 14.87 10.52 13.30
N PHE A 156 14.95 9.69 12.26
CA PHE A 156 16.23 9.32 11.63
C PHE A 156 16.70 10.34 10.58
N HIS A 157 15.78 10.85 9.77
CA HIS A 157 16.03 11.65 8.58
C HIS A 157 15.00 12.80 8.46
N PRO A 158 15.06 13.82 9.33
CA PRO A 158 14.06 14.89 9.38
C PRO A 158 13.90 15.66 8.07
N ASN A 159 14.99 15.85 7.32
CA ASN A 159 14.93 16.52 6.01
C ASN A 159 14.13 15.71 4.98
N LEU A 160 14.29 14.38 4.96
CA LEU A 160 13.52 13.50 4.08
C LEU A 160 12.05 13.48 4.48
N TYR A 161 11.78 13.39 5.78
CA TYR A 161 10.41 13.46 6.30
C TYR A 161 9.71 14.75 5.86
N GLU A 162 10.34 15.90 6.07
CA GLU A 162 9.74 17.19 5.76
C GLU A 162 9.45 17.32 4.26
N HIS A 163 10.38 16.87 3.42
CA HIS A 163 10.20 16.88 1.97
C HIS A 163 9.05 15.98 1.52
N ILE A 164 9.00 14.73 2.00
CA ILE A 164 7.97 13.75 1.61
C ILE A 164 6.59 14.18 2.10
N LYS A 165 6.48 14.61 3.37
CA LYS A 165 5.22 15.00 4.01
C LYS A 165 4.52 16.13 3.26
N ASN A 166 5.28 17.08 2.72
CA ASN A 166 4.73 18.23 2.01
C ASN A 166 4.22 17.89 0.60
N LEU A 167 4.53 16.71 0.07
CA LEU A 167 4.19 16.31 -1.29
C LEU A 167 3.13 15.19 -1.34
N ILE A 168 3.21 14.21 -0.44
CA ILE A 168 2.37 13.02 -0.48
C ILE A 168 2.01 12.51 0.91
N THR A 169 0.83 11.90 1.03
CA THR A 169 0.43 11.16 2.22
C THR A 169 1.11 9.79 2.26
N PRO A 170 1.45 9.27 3.45
CA PRO A 170 2.15 7.98 3.57
C PRO A 170 1.36 6.81 2.99
N GLU A 171 0.03 6.85 3.12
CA GLU A 171 -0.87 5.80 2.64
C GLU A 171 -0.75 5.58 1.12
N ALA A 172 -0.33 6.62 0.38
CA ALA A 172 -0.19 6.57 -1.08
C ALA A 172 0.93 5.63 -1.55
N PHE A 173 1.98 5.38 -0.76
CA PHE A 173 3.11 4.55 -1.20
C PHE A 173 3.43 3.38 -0.28
N VAL A 174 3.16 3.51 1.03
CA VAL A 174 3.53 2.49 2.02
C VAL A 174 2.76 1.17 1.80
N SER A 175 1.59 1.20 1.17
CA SER A 175 0.76 0.00 0.91
C SER A 175 1.51 -1.09 0.16
N LYS A 176 2.38 -0.72 -0.79
CA LYS A 176 3.20 -1.68 -1.55
C LYS A 176 4.24 -2.37 -0.69
N TRP A 177 4.71 -1.72 0.38
CA TRP A 177 5.74 -2.25 1.27
C TRP A 177 5.14 -3.04 2.44
N PHE A 178 4.07 -2.53 3.04
CA PHE A 178 3.52 -3.03 4.31
C PHE A 178 2.39 -4.04 4.12
N ILE A 179 1.54 -3.84 3.10
CA ILE A 179 0.47 -4.79 2.78
C ILE A 179 0.89 -5.71 1.64
N GLY A 180 1.44 -5.15 0.56
CA GLY A 180 1.95 -5.92 -0.58
C GLY A 180 3.27 -6.64 -0.30
N LEU A 181 3.88 -6.42 0.87
CA LEU A 181 5.15 -7.02 1.32
C LEU A 181 6.23 -7.03 0.23
N ASN A 182 6.32 -5.93 -0.51
CA ASN A 182 7.27 -5.70 -1.58
C ASN A 182 7.22 -6.69 -2.77
N VAL A 183 6.18 -7.53 -2.89
CA VAL A 183 6.06 -8.53 -3.98
C VAL A 183 6.16 -7.90 -5.38
N HIS A 184 5.64 -6.70 -5.55
CA HIS A 184 5.69 -5.97 -6.82
C HIS A 184 6.79 -4.89 -6.89
N VAL A 185 7.56 -4.73 -5.81
CA VAL A 185 8.55 -3.67 -5.62
C VAL A 185 9.96 -4.22 -5.81
N LEU A 186 10.29 -5.30 -5.11
CA LEU A 186 11.62 -5.90 -5.13
C LEU A 186 11.76 -6.96 -6.22
N THR A 187 12.97 -7.13 -6.73
CA THR A 187 13.34 -8.32 -7.53
C THR A 187 13.24 -9.59 -6.70
N PHE A 188 12.97 -10.74 -7.31
CA PHE A 188 12.79 -11.99 -6.55
C PHE A 188 13.98 -12.36 -5.67
N GLU A 189 15.21 -12.08 -6.09
CA GLU A 189 16.41 -12.32 -5.28
C GLU A 189 16.37 -11.58 -3.94
N SER A 190 16.17 -10.26 -3.98
CA SER A 190 16.07 -9.43 -2.78
C SER A 190 14.77 -9.66 -2.02
N LEU A 191 13.68 -10.04 -2.71
CA LEU A 191 12.41 -10.40 -2.07
C LEU A 191 12.53 -11.68 -1.23
N MET A 192 13.28 -12.69 -1.69
CA MET A 192 13.56 -13.89 -0.89
C MET A 192 14.28 -13.53 0.42
N LEU A 193 15.30 -12.67 0.33
CA LEU A 193 16.03 -12.19 1.51
C LEU A 193 15.14 -11.32 2.41
N PHE A 194 14.30 -10.48 1.83
CA PHE A 194 13.31 -9.67 2.54
C PHE A 194 12.37 -10.57 3.38
N PHE A 195 11.82 -11.65 2.81
CA PHE A 195 10.98 -12.60 3.55
C PHE A 195 11.76 -13.30 4.67
N GLU A 196 13.01 -13.71 4.46
CA GLU A 196 13.82 -14.32 5.52
C GLU A 196 14.00 -13.42 6.75
N HIS A 197 14.09 -12.10 6.56
CA HIS A 197 14.22 -11.14 7.65
C HIS A 197 12.86 -10.73 8.23
N LEU A 198 11.84 -10.52 7.39
CA LEU A 198 10.47 -10.28 7.83
C LEU A 198 9.98 -11.41 8.75
N LEU A 199 10.29 -12.66 8.42
CA LEU A 199 9.86 -13.82 9.20
C LEU A 199 10.63 -14.00 10.51
N LYS A 200 11.75 -13.29 10.71
CA LYS A 200 12.51 -13.26 11.97
C LYS A 200 12.08 -12.11 12.87
N GLU A 201 11.85 -10.93 12.29
CA GLU A 201 11.72 -9.66 13.02
C GLU A 201 10.32 -9.05 12.95
N GLY A 202 9.42 -9.60 12.12
CA GLY A 202 8.05 -9.11 11.97
C GLY A 202 7.99 -7.67 11.44
N GLU A 203 7.04 -6.90 11.97
CA GLU A 203 6.80 -5.52 11.58
C GLU A 203 8.01 -4.59 11.79
N ILE A 204 8.89 -4.90 12.75
CA ILE A 204 10.09 -4.10 13.01
C ILE A 204 10.96 -4.04 11.76
N PHE A 205 11.09 -5.16 11.04
CA PHE A 205 11.86 -5.19 9.81
C PHE A 205 11.19 -4.39 8.68
N LEU A 206 9.87 -4.29 8.65
CA LEU A 206 9.17 -3.42 7.68
C LEU A 206 9.56 -1.95 7.90
N PHE A 207 9.59 -1.48 9.14
CA PHE A 207 10.03 -0.11 9.45
C PHE A 207 11.50 0.11 9.08
N LYS A 208 12.39 -0.83 9.44
CA LYS A 208 13.81 -0.79 9.06
C LYS A 208 14.00 -0.72 7.55
N TYR A 209 13.25 -1.55 6.81
CA TYR A 209 13.28 -1.56 5.35
C TYR A 209 12.86 -0.21 4.77
N SER A 210 11.74 0.35 5.22
CA SER A 210 11.25 1.64 4.70
C SER A 210 12.22 2.78 4.93
N ILE A 211 12.87 2.83 6.10
CA ILE A 211 13.90 3.85 6.41
C ILE A 211 15.11 3.68 5.47
N ALA A 212 15.60 2.45 5.33
CA ALA A 212 16.73 2.14 4.47
C ALA A 212 16.45 2.45 2.99
N LEU A 213 15.23 2.18 2.52
CA LEU A 213 14.79 2.51 1.17
C LEU A 213 14.80 4.02 0.94
N CYS A 214 14.15 4.80 1.82
CA CYS A 214 14.14 6.26 1.72
C CYS A 214 15.55 6.85 1.76
N ARG A 215 16.42 6.34 2.64
CA ARG A 215 17.82 6.79 2.74
C ARG A 215 18.64 6.43 1.49
N THR A 216 18.40 5.27 0.89
CA THR A 216 19.09 4.83 -0.34
C THR A 216 18.75 5.73 -1.54
N LEU A 217 17.51 6.22 -1.57
CA LEU A 217 16.98 7.10 -2.62
C LEU A 217 17.02 8.59 -2.25
N GLU A 218 17.74 8.96 -1.18
CA GLU A 218 17.64 10.30 -0.61
C GLU A 218 17.93 11.39 -1.63
N GLN A 219 18.99 11.23 -2.41
CA GLN A 219 19.36 12.22 -3.42
C GLN A 219 18.27 12.37 -4.47
N GLU A 220 17.72 11.26 -4.95
CA GLU A 220 16.68 11.23 -5.97
C GLU A 220 15.36 11.83 -5.47
N ILE A 221 14.99 11.55 -4.20
CA ILE A 221 13.81 12.07 -3.52
C ILE A 221 13.94 13.59 -3.31
N MET A 222 15.06 14.06 -2.75
CA MET A 222 15.27 15.49 -2.46
C MET A 222 15.37 16.35 -3.72
N ASN A 223 15.69 15.73 -4.87
CA ASN A 223 15.82 16.42 -6.15
C ASN A 223 14.52 16.45 -6.97
N THR A 224 13.37 16.04 -6.41
CA THR A 224 12.09 16.08 -7.11
C THR A 224 10.97 16.67 -6.26
N ASN A 225 10.19 17.57 -6.86
CA ASN A 225 8.90 18.05 -6.31
C ASN A 225 7.72 17.45 -7.08
N ASP A 226 7.97 16.63 -8.11
CA ASP A 226 6.93 15.94 -8.86
C ASP A 226 6.43 14.72 -8.08
N VAL A 227 5.14 14.75 -7.73
CA VAL A 227 4.45 13.71 -6.95
C VAL A 227 4.48 12.36 -7.66
N SER A 228 4.28 12.32 -8.97
CA SER A 228 4.24 11.07 -9.73
C SER A 228 5.62 10.40 -9.76
N LYS A 229 6.67 11.20 -9.96
CA LYS A 229 8.07 10.75 -9.91
C LYS A 229 8.45 10.31 -8.50
N LEU A 230 8.05 11.04 -7.47
CA LEU A 230 8.29 10.65 -6.07
C LEU A 230 7.64 9.29 -5.75
N LEU A 231 6.38 9.10 -6.16
CA LEU A 231 5.68 7.81 -6.01
C LEU A 231 6.40 6.69 -6.77
N ALA A 232 6.84 6.94 -8.01
CA ALA A 232 7.58 5.97 -8.80
C ALA A 232 8.94 5.60 -8.18
N LEU A 233 9.63 6.55 -7.54
CA LEU A 233 10.86 6.31 -6.79
C LEU A 233 10.59 5.42 -5.57
N LEU A 234 9.63 5.80 -4.73
CA LEU A 234 9.30 5.06 -3.50
C LEU A 234 8.75 3.66 -3.78
N ARG A 235 8.04 3.47 -4.89
CA ARG A 235 7.55 2.15 -5.33
C ARG A 235 8.58 1.34 -6.11
N LEU A 236 9.80 1.86 -6.29
CA LEU A 236 10.86 1.32 -7.12
C LEU A 236 10.35 0.90 -8.51
N ASP A 237 9.48 1.69 -9.13
CA ASP A 237 8.78 1.31 -10.36
C ASP A 237 9.73 0.78 -11.44
N GLN A 238 9.34 -0.31 -12.11
CA GLN A 238 10.21 -1.04 -13.05
C GLN A 238 10.72 -0.18 -14.22
N LYS A 239 10.02 0.91 -14.56
CA LYS A 239 10.48 1.89 -15.56
C LYS A 239 11.72 2.65 -15.11
N LEU A 240 11.84 2.96 -13.82
CA LEU A 240 12.99 3.65 -13.23
C LEU A 240 14.04 2.66 -12.74
N PHE A 241 13.60 1.54 -12.18
CA PHE A 241 14.44 0.48 -11.61
C PHE A 241 14.09 -0.87 -12.27
N PRO A 242 14.55 -1.10 -13.51
CA PRO A 242 14.42 -2.41 -14.14
C PRO A 242 15.17 -3.48 -13.33
N ASN A 243 14.88 -4.76 -13.62
CA ASN A 243 15.45 -5.87 -12.82
C ASN A 243 16.98 -5.94 -12.90
N ASP A 244 17.58 -5.41 -13.97
CA ASP A 244 19.02 -5.32 -14.19
C ASP A 244 19.61 -3.94 -13.80
N TYR A 245 18.84 -3.10 -13.09
CA TYR A 245 19.25 -1.77 -12.67
C TYR A 245 20.56 -1.80 -11.86
N LYS A 246 21.43 -0.83 -12.16
CA LYS A 246 22.69 -0.58 -11.48
C LYS A 246 22.82 0.91 -11.23
N LYS A 247 23.24 1.29 -10.02
CA LYS A 247 23.52 2.70 -9.69
C LYS A 247 24.87 3.15 -10.27
N SER A 248 25.78 2.21 -10.53
CA SER A 248 27.06 2.45 -11.22
C SER A 248 27.52 1.20 -11.98
N ASP A 249 28.37 1.36 -12.99
CA ASP A 249 28.88 0.26 -13.81
C ASP A 249 29.69 -0.78 -13.01
N ALA A 250 30.23 -0.38 -11.86
CA ALA A 250 30.98 -1.27 -10.96
C ALA A 250 30.07 -2.26 -10.21
N GLN A 251 28.77 -1.98 -10.09
CA GLN A 251 27.82 -2.87 -9.42
C GLN A 251 27.42 -4.05 -10.30
N LYS A 252 27.23 -5.20 -9.65
CA LYS A 252 26.60 -6.36 -10.28
C LYS A 252 25.10 -6.15 -10.36
N ILE A 253 24.47 -6.88 -11.27
CA ILE A 253 23.00 -6.96 -11.33
C ILE A 253 22.52 -7.51 -9.99
N GLY A 254 21.45 -6.93 -9.44
CA GLY A 254 20.89 -7.31 -8.14
C GLY A 254 21.44 -6.51 -6.94
N ASP A 255 22.69 -6.03 -7.02
CA ASP A 255 23.36 -5.34 -5.91
C ASP A 255 22.54 -4.16 -5.38
N PHE A 256 21.91 -3.38 -6.25
CA PHE A 256 21.11 -2.23 -5.82
C PHE A 256 19.99 -2.63 -4.85
N PHE A 257 19.20 -3.65 -5.21
CA PHE A 257 18.09 -4.11 -4.39
C PHE A 257 18.56 -4.86 -3.14
N LEU A 258 19.62 -5.66 -3.25
CA LEU A 258 20.21 -6.36 -2.11
C LEU A 258 20.78 -5.39 -1.08
N ASN A 259 21.45 -4.32 -1.52
CA ASN A 259 22.01 -3.30 -0.64
C ASN A 259 20.92 -2.60 0.20
N ILE A 260 19.70 -2.44 -0.32
CA ILE A 260 18.57 -1.89 0.45
C ILE A 260 18.23 -2.81 1.63
N ILE A 261 18.20 -4.13 1.39
CA ILE A 261 17.96 -5.13 2.45
C ILE A 261 19.12 -5.16 3.43
N GLU A 262 20.37 -5.14 2.97
CA GLU A 262 21.52 -5.10 3.87
C GLU A 262 21.60 -3.82 4.70
N ALA A 263 21.19 -2.68 4.13
CA ALA A 263 21.11 -1.41 4.83
C ALA A 263 20.02 -1.43 5.92
N SER A 264 18.89 -2.10 5.69
CA SER A 264 17.83 -2.20 6.70
C SER A 264 18.28 -2.93 7.96
N LEU A 265 19.15 -3.93 7.83
CA LEU A 265 19.72 -4.64 8.98
C LEU A 265 20.60 -3.75 9.89
N LYS A 266 21.07 -2.62 9.37
CA LYS A 266 21.91 -1.66 10.11
C LYS A 266 21.09 -0.57 10.81
N VAL A 267 19.78 -0.51 10.56
CA VAL A 267 18.89 0.46 11.21
C VAL A 267 18.62 0.02 12.64
N ASP A 268 19.08 0.83 13.60
CA ASP A 268 18.90 0.57 15.03
C ASP A 268 17.58 1.16 15.53
N MET A 269 16.61 0.29 15.80
CA MET A 269 15.27 0.65 16.29
C MET A 269 15.16 0.55 17.83
N THR A 270 16.25 0.29 18.57
CA THR A 270 16.18 0.01 20.02
C THR A 270 15.63 1.17 20.86
N ASN A 271 15.86 2.42 20.43
CA ASN A 271 15.39 3.62 21.14
C ASN A 271 14.02 4.12 20.64
N ILE A 272 13.36 3.37 19.76
CA ILE A 272 12.05 3.73 19.22
C ILE A 272 10.96 2.99 20.00
N ASP A 273 10.11 3.76 20.67
CA ASP A 273 8.91 3.23 21.33
C ASP A 273 7.77 3.15 20.31
N LEU A 274 7.62 1.99 19.69
CA LEU A 274 6.59 1.77 18.67
C LEU A 274 5.17 1.87 19.22
N ASP A 275 4.94 1.42 20.46
CA ASP A 275 3.60 1.44 21.05
C ASP A 275 3.16 2.87 21.33
N LYS A 276 4.07 3.69 21.88
CA LYS A 276 3.81 5.13 22.05
C LYS A 276 3.53 5.82 20.71
N LEU A 277 4.33 5.55 19.67
CA LEU A 277 4.09 6.14 18.36
C LEU A 277 2.76 5.69 17.74
N ARG A 278 2.35 4.45 17.99
CA ARG A 278 1.05 3.91 17.56
C ARG A 278 -0.10 4.58 18.30
N GLU A 279 0.02 4.82 19.60
CA GLU A 279 -0.96 5.58 20.40
C GLU A 279 -1.12 7.00 19.84
N GLU A 280 0.00 7.71 19.61
CA GLU A 280 0.01 9.05 19.04
C GLU A 280 -0.65 9.09 17.64
N ALA A 281 -0.33 8.12 16.77
CA ALA A 281 -0.91 8.01 15.44
C ALA A 281 -2.42 7.69 15.48
N CYS A 282 -2.85 6.81 16.38
CA CYS A 282 -4.27 6.50 16.59
C CYS A 282 -5.06 7.74 17.02
N GLU A 283 -4.52 8.52 17.94
CA GLU A 283 -5.18 9.75 18.41
C GLU A 283 -5.28 10.79 17.28
N GLN A 284 -4.21 10.97 16.49
CA GLN A 284 -4.25 11.83 15.31
C GLN A 284 -5.32 11.41 14.30
N MET A 285 -5.45 10.10 14.05
CA MET A 285 -6.47 9.56 13.14
C MET A 285 -7.88 9.80 13.67
N ARG A 286 -8.10 9.63 14.98
CA ARG A 286 -9.41 9.87 15.62
C ARG A 286 -9.85 11.33 15.47
N LEU A 287 -8.95 12.27 15.79
CA LEU A 287 -9.22 13.71 15.66
C LEU A 287 -9.51 14.12 14.22
N GLU A 288 -8.80 13.54 13.26
CA GLU A 288 -9.04 13.80 11.83
C GLU A 288 -10.39 13.25 11.37
N GLU A 289 -10.77 12.05 11.82
CA GLU A 289 -12.07 11.46 11.53
C GLU A 289 -13.22 12.29 12.13
N GLU A 290 -13.08 12.77 13.37
CA GLU A 290 -14.05 13.65 14.03
C GLU A 290 -14.20 14.98 13.28
N ARG A 291 -13.07 15.60 12.89
CA ARG A 291 -13.09 16.83 12.09
C ARG A 291 -13.80 16.60 10.74
N ARG A 292 -13.53 15.48 10.07
CA ARG A 292 -14.19 15.14 8.80
C ARG A 292 -15.71 15.01 8.97
N LYS A 293 -16.16 14.30 10.01
CA LYS A 293 -17.60 14.17 10.33
C LYS A 293 -18.25 15.50 10.66
N GLN A 294 -17.54 16.39 11.36
CA GLN A 294 -18.05 17.72 11.69
C GLN A 294 -18.24 18.58 10.43
N ILE A 295 -17.26 18.58 9.52
CA ILE A 295 -17.37 19.30 8.23
C ILE A 295 -18.51 18.73 7.39
N GLU A 296 -18.68 17.41 7.35
CA GLU A 296 -19.78 16.76 6.63
C GLU A 296 -21.15 17.13 7.23
N MET A 297 -21.27 17.14 8.55
CA MET A 297 -22.49 17.56 9.24
C MET A 297 -22.80 19.04 9.00
N GLU A 298 -21.79 19.91 9.02
CA GLU A 298 -21.97 21.34 8.72
C GLU A 298 -22.48 21.53 7.28
N ARG A 299 -21.87 20.82 6.31
CA ARG A 299 -22.32 20.83 4.90
C ARG A 299 -23.76 20.34 4.71
N LEU A 300 -24.21 19.37 5.50
CA LEU A 300 -25.60 18.87 5.47
C LEU A 300 -26.60 19.85 6.10
N LEU A 301 -26.15 20.74 6.98
CA LEU A 301 -26.98 21.76 7.63
C LEU A 301 -27.04 23.06 6.84
N THR A 302 -25.99 23.37 6.06
CA THR A 302 -25.98 24.46 5.08
C THR A 302 -26.65 23.99 3.79
N ASP A 303 -27.96 24.21 3.69
CA ASP A 303 -28.82 23.90 2.54
C ASP A 303 -28.52 24.85 1.35
N ASP A 304 -27.26 24.92 0.91
CA ASP A 304 -26.90 25.66 -0.29
C ASP A 304 -27.37 24.84 -1.50
N GLU A 305 -28.60 25.11 -1.94
CA GLU A 305 -29.06 24.73 -3.28
C GLU A 305 -27.94 25.03 -4.27
N ILE A 306 -27.53 24.02 -5.04
CA ILE A 306 -26.62 24.21 -6.17
C ILE A 306 -27.38 25.08 -7.18
N ILE A 307 -27.23 26.41 -7.08
CA ILE A 307 -27.68 27.35 -8.11
C ILE A 307 -26.73 27.17 -9.28
N PHE A 308 -27.11 26.31 -10.23
CA PHE A 308 -26.57 26.41 -11.57
C PHE A 308 -27.00 27.78 -12.10
N SER A 309 -26.05 28.71 -12.23
CA SER A 309 -26.31 29.92 -12.99
C SER A 309 -26.49 29.48 -14.44
N ASP A 310 -27.74 29.32 -14.87
CA ASP A 310 -28.05 29.33 -16.29
C ASP A 310 -27.55 30.67 -16.82
N GLU A 311 -26.43 30.64 -17.55
CA GLU A 311 -25.94 31.78 -18.32
C GLU A 311 -27.04 32.14 -19.32
N GLU A 312 -27.75 33.23 -19.08
CA GLU A 312 -28.63 33.84 -20.09
C GLU A 312 -27.75 34.21 -21.29
N GLU A 313 -28.00 33.54 -22.42
CA GLU A 313 -27.39 33.88 -23.71
C GLU A 313 -27.75 35.33 -24.05
N GLU A 314 -26.79 36.24 -23.96
CA GLU A 314 -26.89 37.56 -24.57
C GLU A 314 -26.89 37.38 -26.10
N GLU A 315 -28.07 37.57 -26.71
CA GLU A 315 -28.22 37.82 -28.16
C GLU A 315 -27.51 39.13 -28.52
N ASP A 316 -26.28 39.03 -29.02
CA ASP A 316 -25.67 40.09 -29.83
C ASP A 316 -25.78 39.71 -31.31
N ASP A 317 -26.80 40.26 -31.97
CA ASP A 317 -26.85 40.44 -33.42
C ASP A 317 -25.60 41.22 -33.88
N LEU A 318 -24.91 40.77 -34.93
CA LEU A 318 -24.32 41.61 -35.99
C LEU A 318 -23.71 40.75 -37.14
N ASP A 319 -24.44 40.74 -38.26
CA ASP A 319 -24.04 40.87 -39.68
C ASP A 319 -22.95 39.98 -40.35
N ASP A 320 -23.47 39.10 -41.22
CA ASP A 320 -23.22 38.92 -42.68
C ASP A 320 -21.86 38.47 -43.28
N ASP A 321 -22.04 37.69 -44.36
CA ASP A 321 -21.13 37.22 -45.42
C ASP A 321 -20.10 36.13 -45.02
N ASP A 322 -20.04 34.91 -45.59
CA ASP A 322 -19.98 34.59 -47.02
C ASP A 322 -20.07 33.05 -47.21
N LYS A 323 -20.34 32.68 -48.46
CA LYS A 323 -20.75 31.38 -49.01
C LYS A 323 -19.65 30.33 -49.01
N GLY A 324 -20.04 29.04 -48.95
CA GLY A 324 -19.18 27.94 -49.36
C GLY A 324 -19.85 26.57 -49.30
N ASP A 325 -20.09 26.00 -50.47
CA ASP A 325 -20.87 24.82 -50.83
C ASP A 325 -20.18 23.45 -50.56
N SER A 326 -20.98 22.38 -50.63
CA SER A 326 -20.66 20.95 -50.87
C SER A 326 -20.07 20.12 -49.73
N ASP A 327 -20.20 18.79 -49.63
CA ASP A 327 -21.11 17.72 -50.08
C ASP A 327 -20.47 16.41 -49.49
N VAL A 328 -21.25 15.33 -49.32
CA VAL A 328 -20.91 13.90 -49.06
C VAL A 328 -19.54 13.53 -48.42
N THR A 329 -19.39 12.63 -47.44
CA THR A 329 -19.75 11.20 -47.48
C THR A 329 -19.34 10.49 -46.18
N ARG A 330 -20.15 9.48 -45.83
CA ARG A 330 -19.95 8.33 -44.93
C ARG A 330 -18.57 7.65 -44.98
N SER A 331 -18.01 7.29 -43.81
CA SER A 331 -17.40 5.96 -43.60
C SER A 331 -17.26 5.59 -42.12
N GLU A 332 -17.75 4.40 -41.78
CA GLU A 332 -17.55 3.69 -40.53
C GLU A 332 -16.14 3.09 -40.48
N LYS A 333 -15.49 3.12 -39.31
CA LYS A 333 -14.73 2.00 -38.75
C LYS A 333 -14.31 2.32 -37.30
N GLY A 334 -14.70 1.44 -36.39
CA GLY A 334 -14.49 1.61 -34.96
C GLY A 334 -13.09 1.28 -34.47
N ASN A 335 -12.88 1.58 -33.19
CA ASN A 335 -12.13 0.73 -32.27
C ASN A 335 -12.63 0.98 -30.84
N LYS A 336 -13.04 -0.11 -30.18
CA LYS A 336 -13.29 -0.20 -28.75
C LYS A 336 -11.97 -0.59 -28.07
N SER A 337 -11.48 0.24 -27.18
CA SER A 337 -10.82 -0.13 -25.91
C SER A 337 -10.10 1.11 -25.41
N ASP A 338 -10.66 1.82 -24.44
CA ASP A 338 -9.98 2.76 -23.53
C ASP A 338 -11.06 3.36 -22.62
N HIS A 339 -11.45 2.64 -21.56
CA HIS A 339 -12.46 3.17 -20.62
C HIS A 339 -12.15 2.96 -19.13
N GLU A 340 -10.98 2.44 -18.75
CA GLU A 340 -10.59 2.35 -17.33
C GLU A 340 -9.49 3.34 -16.91
N ASP A 341 -8.77 3.96 -17.85
CA ASP A 341 -7.63 4.83 -17.52
C ASP A 341 -8.00 6.32 -17.38
N THR A 342 -9.27 6.67 -17.62
CA THR A 342 -9.80 8.04 -17.60
C THR A 342 -10.49 8.39 -16.28
N LEU A 343 -11.03 7.40 -15.56
CA LEU A 343 -11.74 7.62 -14.30
C LEU A 343 -10.79 7.91 -13.12
N GLU A 344 -9.67 7.19 -13.01
CA GLU A 344 -8.67 7.42 -11.96
C GLU A 344 -7.94 8.76 -12.13
N LYS A 345 -7.71 9.20 -13.38
CA LYS A 345 -7.14 10.53 -13.66
C LYS A 345 -8.12 11.66 -13.32
N SER A 346 -9.42 11.47 -13.51
CA SER A 346 -10.42 12.49 -13.20
C SER A 346 -10.55 12.74 -11.69
N LEU A 347 -10.57 11.68 -10.87
CA LEU A 347 -10.63 11.83 -9.41
C LEU A 347 -9.35 12.42 -8.80
N HIS A 348 -8.17 12.08 -9.35
CA HIS A 348 -6.90 12.61 -8.83
C HIS A 348 -6.64 14.08 -9.19
N VAL A 349 -7.21 14.58 -10.29
CA VAL A 349 -7.08 15.98 -10.68
C VAL A 349 -7.99 16.90 -9.84
N GLU A 350 -9.19 16.44 -9.47
CA GLU A 350 -10.12 17.21 -8.62
C GLU A 350 -9.63 17.36 -7.17
N ILE A 351 -9.02 16.32 -6.59
CA ILE A 351 -8.48 16.39 -5.22
C ILE A 351 -7.30 17.38 -5.14
N ASN A 352 -6.45 17.44 -6.17
CA ASN A 352 -5.29 18.35 -6.18
C ASN A 352 -5.69 19.81 -6.42
N LYS A 353 -6.75 20.08 -7.20
CA LYS A 353 -7.27 21.45 -7.37
C LYS A 353 -7.82 22.03 -6.06
N LEU A 354 -8.56 21.22 -5.29
CA LEU A 354 -9.16 21.66 -4.03
C LEU A 354 -8.12 21.95 -2.93
N GLN A 355 -6.97 21.28 -2.93
CA GLN A 355 -5.91 21.51 -1.95
C GLN A 355 -5.04 22.75 -2.24
N LEU A 356 -4.96 23.20 -3.50
CA LEU A 356 -4.20 24.40 -3.90
C LEU A 356 -4.97 25.70 -3.64
N ASP A 357 -6.30 25.68 -3.65
CA ASP A 357 -7.13 26.87 -3.43
C ASP A 357 -7.25 27.27 -1.96
N GLU A 358 -7.14 26.32 -1.01
CA GLU A 358 -7.12 26.63 0.43
C GLU A 358 -5.76 27.21 0.91
N ALA A 359 -4.66 26.88 0.24
CA ALA A 359 -3.33 27.35 0.61
C ALA A 359 -3.07 28.83 0.25
N ASN A 360 -3.86 29.42 -0.66
CA ASN A 360 -3.68 30.80 -1.12
C ASN A 360 -4.50 31.86 -0.35
N LYS A 361 -5.26 31.46 0.69
CA LYS A 361 -6.14 32.40 1.43
C LYS A 361 -5.61 32.92 2.77
N VAL A 362 -4.36 32.65 3.15
CA VAL A 362 -3.85 33.14 4.44
C VAL A 362 -2.52 33.88 4.29
N LYS A 363 -2.59 35.22 4.36
CA LYS A 363 -1.50 36.11 4.79
C LYS A 363 -2.05 37.29 5.62
N PRO A 364 -1.21 37.93 6.45
CA PRO A 364 -1.51 38.14 7.85
C PRO A 364 -1.64 39.63 8.25
N GLU A 365 -2.54 39.96 9.17
CA GLU A 365 -2.52 41.25 9.89
C GLU A 365 -2.97 41.10 11.35
N ASP A 366 -2.04 41.39 12.28
CA ASP A 366 -2.13 42.27 13.48
C ASP A 366 -3.33 42.16 14.46
N ALA A 367 -3.22 42.28 15.80
CA ALA A 367 -2.13 42.56 16.72
C ALA A 367 -2.60 42.36 18.20
N LYS A 368 -1.65 41.99 19.06
CA LYS A 368 -1.35 42.41 20.46
C LYS A 368 -2.43 42.60 21.56
N GLU A 369 -2.05 42.01 22.72
CA GLU A 369 -2.11 42.51 24.12
C GLU A 369 -3.43 42.45 24.93
N LYS A 370 -3.48 41.58 25.95
CA LYS A 370 -3.12 41.94 27.35
C LYS A 370 -3.17 40.75 28.31
N ALA A 371 -2.25 40.79 29.27
CA ALA A 371 -2.04 39.83 30.34
C ALA A 371 -2.89 40.12 31.61
N ILE A 372 -3.02 39.11 32.48
CA ILE A 372 -2.69 39.10 33.94
C ILE A 372 -3.64 38.21 34.79
N SER A 373 -3.02 37.21 35.44
CA SER A 373 -3.19 36.73 36.83
C SER A 373 -4.23 35.65 37.24
N SER A 374 -3.63 34.61 37.85
CA SER A 374 -3.95 33.92 39.10
C SER A 374 -5.06 32.86 39.17
N GLY A 375 -4.68 31.70 39.72
CA GLY A 375 -5.58 30.83 40.47
C GLY A 375 -5.15 29.36 40.47
N GLU A 376 -4.39 28.94 41.48
CA GLU A 376 -4.09 27.53 41.78
C GLU A 376 -5.35 26.75 42.25
N ALA A 377 -5.24 25.41 42.09
CA ALA A 377 -5.72 24.36 43.01
C ALA A 377 -7.02 23.56 42.69
N GLN A 378 -6.76 22.25 42.48
CA GLN A 378 -7.44 21.06 43.05
C GLN A 378 -8.73 20.49 42.43
N LYS A 379 -8.59 19.29 41.86
CA LYS A 379 -9.19 17.97 42.25
C LYS A 379 -9.12 17.04 41.02
N SER A 380 -8.31 15.98 40.92
CA SER A 380 -8.21 14.75 41.72
C SER A 380 -9.56 14.14 42.08
N GLU A 381 -10.14 13.38 41.14
CA GLU A 381 -11.01 12.21 41.31
C GLU A 381 -11.82 11.99 40.02
N ASN A 382 -11.26 11.20 39.08
CA ASN A 382 -12.02 10.45 38.05
C ASN A 382 -11.08 9.60 37.16
N LYS A 383 -10.02 9.03 37.73
CA LYS A 383 -9.26 7.95 37.11
C LYS A 383 -9.67 6.67 37.81
N ASP A 384 -10.66 5.96 37.27
CA ASP A 384 -10.84 4.50 37.40
C ASP A 384 -12.14 3.95 36.79
N MET A 385 -12.89 4.72 35.98
CA MET A 385 -14.15 4.24 35.38
C MET A 385 -14.18 4.19 33.84
N GLU A 386 -13.17 4.68 33.12
CA GLU A 386 -13.11 4.66 31.64
C GLU A 386 -12.20 3.55 31.06
N LYS A 387 -11.74 2.60 31.88
CA LYS A 387 -10.89 1.47 31.45
C LYS A 387 -11.67 0.19 31.12
N ARG A 388 -12.99 0.25 30.90
CA ARG A 388 -13.82 -0.94 30.61
C ARG A 388 -14.83 -0.81 29.46
N GLU A 389 -14.65 0.15 28.55
CA GLU A 389 -15.59 0.31 27.42
C GLU A 389 -14.94 0.15 26.02
N CYS A 390 -13.71 -0.39 25.93
CA CYS A 390 -13.07 -0.67 24.63
C CYS A 390 -12.90 -2.16 24.27
N GLU A 391 -13.47 -3.10 25.03
CA GLU A 391 -13.32 -4.56 24.75
C GLU A 391 -14.64 -5.31 24.46
N GLU A 392 -15.81 -4.65 24.36
CA GLU A 392 -17.09 -5.37 24.22
C GLU A 392 -17.98 -4.95 23.02
N ALA A 393 -17.39 -4.40 21.94
CA ALA A 393 -18.15 -4.01 20.74
C ALA A 393 -17.97 -4.92 19.51
N ASP A 394 -17.30 -6.07 19.62
CA ASP A 394 -17.10 -7.04 18.51
C ASP A 394 -17.67 -8.44 18.83
N CYS A 395 -18.88 -8.49 19.40
CA CYS A 395 -19.71 -9.69 19.43
C CYS A 395 -21.18 -9.30 19.34
N ILE A 396 -21.70 -9.19 18.11
CA ILE A 396 -23.00 -9.68 17.64
C ILE A 396 -22.93 -9.84 16.12
#